data_AF-A0A919HS16-F1
#
_entry.id   AF-A0A919HS16-F1
#
_cell.length_a   1.000
_cell.length_b   1.000
_cell.length_c   1.000
_cell.angle_alpha   90.00
_cell.angle_beta   90.00
_cell.angle_gamma   90.00
#
_symmetry.space_group_name_H-M   'P 1'
#
loop_
_entity.id
_entity.type
_entity.pdbx_description
1 polymer ?
#
loop_
_entity_poly.entity_id
_entity_poly.type
_entity_poly.pdbx_seq_one_letter_code
_entity_poly.pdbx_strand_id
1 'polypeptide(L)'
;MAVPGSARRRRQAGDIYSIDRLPGIGYSFQMGEQDGINFDPLFTAWPSAPVFSGQRAFQAENKKPTIYFWRIADNGGLPPPGEYCLNDYLGDIYLGGVQAMRFSVSGLCIQVKSPTCKITDDSKNINVFLGRHNKTAFTGLNSTTAPVPFNINLTNCENVGSVFMQFNATVDSAVTANEVIKIDDQPEGASGLGVQILSAGGSLVPLNQVSQVWSGKKGSQTNYRLSYQARYIQTQPAVTAGEANASATFVVTYN
;
A
#
# COMPACT_ATOMS: atom_id res chain seq x y z
N MET A 1 4.80 -15.10 24.41
CA MET A 1 3.91 -15.39 23.26
C MET A 1 2.88 -14.27 23.17
N ALA A 2 3.10 -13.29 22.29
CA ALA A 2 2.19 -12.15 22.13
C ALA A 2 1.07 -12.51 21.14
N VAL A 3 -0.17 -12.39 21.60
CA VAL A 3 -1.37 -12.56 20.76
C VAL A 3 -1.55 -11.28 19.93
N PRO A 4 -1.72 -11.35 18.60
CA PRO A 4 -1.97 -10.16 17.79
C PRO A 4 -3.33 -9.56 18.14
N GLY A 5 -3.35 -8.25 18.38
CA GLY A 5 -4.54 -7.51 18.80
C GLY A 5 -5.71 -7.70 17.84
N SER A 6 -6.77 -8.32 18.36
CA SER A 6 -8.10 -8.29 17.75
C SER A 6 -8.52 -6.83 17.57
N ALA A 7 -8.58 -6.36 16.32
CA ALA A 7 -9.28 -5.12 16.01
C ALA A 7 -10.72 -5.28 16.52
N ARG A 8 -11.07 -4.56 17.59
CA ARG A 8 -12.46 -4.47 18.05
C ARG A 8 -13.28 -3.93 16.89
N ARG A 9 -14.01 -4.78 16.16
CA ARG A 9 -15.11 -4.34 15.31
C ARG A 9 -16.07 -3.60 16.25
N ARG A 10 -16.07 -2.26 16.19
CA ARG A 10 -17.07 -1.46 16.89
C ARG A 10 -18.44 -1.99 16.48
N ARG A 11 -19.26 -2.41 17.45
CA ARG A 11 -20.63 -2.84 17.16
C ARG A 11 -21.36 -1.64 16.54
N GLN A 12 -21.81 -1.81 15.30
CA GLN A 12 -22.52 -0.83 14.52
C GLN A 12 -23.92 -0.64 15.13
N ALA A 13 -24.20 0.56 15.62
CA ALA A 13 -25.49 0.90 16.24
C ALA A 13 -26.26 1.82 15.28
N GLY A 14 -27.20 1.26 14.53
CA GLY A 14 -28.08 2.00 13.61
C GLY A 14 -27.75 1.85 12.12
N ASP A 15 -28.65 2.40 11.29
CA ASP A 15 -28.52 2.43 9.83
C ASP A 15 -27.38 3.36 9.40
N ILE A 16 -26.67 2.95 8.35
CA ILE A 16 -25.64 3.78 7.72
C ILE A 16 -26.20 4.32 6.40
N TYR A 17 -26.11 5.63 6.24
CA TYR A 17 -26.47 6.33 5.03
C TYR A 17 -25.21 6.63 4.23
N SER A 18 -25.25 6.39 2.92
CA SER A 18 -24.17 6.79 2.00
C SER A 18 -24.10 8.31 1.90
N ILE A 19 -22.91 8.83 1.62
CA ILE A 19 -22.71 10.23 1.29
C ILE A 19 -22.45 10.32 -0.21
N ASP A 20 -23.34 10.97 -0.96
CA ASP A 20 -23.32 10.99 -2.43
C ASP A 20 -21.98 11.49 -3.04
N ARG A 21 -21.23 12.31 -2.29
CA ARG A 21 -19.92 12.87 -2.71
C ARG A 21 -18.70 12.12 -2.17
N LEU A 22 -18.90 11.06 -1.39
CA LEU A 22 -17.84 10.30 -0.75
C LEU A 22 -18.13 8.79 -0.90
N PRO A 23 -17.86 8.21 -2.08
CA PRO A 23 -18.00 6.78 -2.27
C PRO A 23 -17.16 6.02 -1.22
N GLY A 24 -17.73 4.95 -0.69
CA GLY A 24 -17.11 4.11 0.33
C GLY A 24 -17.16 4.68 1.73
N ILE A 25 -17.72 5.89 1.93
CA ILE A 25 -17.96 6.49 3.24
C ILE A 25 -19.46 6.69 3.46
N GLY A 26 -19.93 6.24 4.62
CA GLY A 26 -21.26 6.52 5.10
C GLY A 26 -21.24 7.15 6.48
N TYR A 27 -22.39 7.63 6.93
CA TYR A 27 -22.58 8.15 8.28
C TYR A 27 -23.74 7.46 8.98
N SER A 28 -23.67 7.40 10.31
CA SER A 28 -24.81 7.05 11.15
C SER A 28 -25.01 8.14 12.19
N PHE A 29 -26.28 8.42 12.49
CA PHE A 29 -26.66 9.32 13.57
C PHE A 29 -26.95 8.51 14.84
N GLN A 30 -26.42 8.96 15.98
CA GLN A 30 -26.63 8.32 17.27
C GLN A 30 -26.88 9.37 18.36
N MET A 31 -27.70 9.02 19.36
CA MET A 31 -27.91 9.85 20.55
C MET A 31 -27.23 9.16 21.74
N GLY A 32 -26.10 9.70 22.21
CA GLY A 32 -25.24 9.12 23.26
C GLY A 32 -23.75 9.06 22.89
N GLU A 33 -22.90 8.79 23.89
CA GLU A 33 -21.44 8.64 23.72
C GLU A 33 -21.04 7.16 23.61
N GLN A 34 -20.26 6.80 22.59
CA GLN A 34 -19.89 5.42 22.29
C GLN A 34 -18.65 4.98 23.10
N ASP A 35 -18.88 4.62 24.37
CA ASP A 35 -17.96 3.81 25.20
C ASP A 35 -18.68 2.66 25.94
N GLY A 36 -19.81 2.23 25.39
CA GLY A 36 -20.57 1.09 25.89
C GLY A 36 -21.64 1.50 26.91
N ILE A 37 -22.86 1.04 26.63
CA ILE A 37 -24.01 0.98 27.54
C ILE A 37 -24.75 2.32 27.81
N ASN A 38 -25.15 3.07 26.77
CA ASN A 38 -26.34 3.94 26.90
C ASN A 38 -26.98 4.34 25.56
N PHE A 39 -27.37 3.34 24.77
CA PHE A 39 -28.12 3.55 23.52
C PHE A 39 -29.55 4.01 23.81
N ASP A 40 -30.07 4.95 23.02
CA ASP A 40 -31.50 5.22 22.98
C ASP A 40 -32.12 4.61 21.70
N PRO A 41 -32.90 3.51 21.80
CA PRO A 41 -33.52 2.85 20.65
C PRO A 41 -34.62 3.67 19.97
N LEU A 42 -34.84 4.90 20.42
CA LEU A 42 -35.91 5.78 19.92
C LEU A 42 -35.66 6.35 18.52
N PHE A 43 -34.40 6.32 18.03
CA PHE A 43 -34.05 6.85 16.71
C PHE A 43 -33.87 5.70 15.72
N THR A 44 -34.84 5.55 14.82
CA THR A 44 -34.90 4.52 13.77
C THR A 44 -35.09 5.20 12.41
N ALA A 45 -34.58 4.60 11.34
CA ALA A 45 -34.78 5.15 10.00
C ALA A 45 -36.26 5.16 9.62
N TRP A 46 -36.70 6.20 8.92
CA TRP A 46 -37.99 6.17 8.24
C TRP A 46 -37.86 5.32 6.96
N PRO A 47 -38.82 4.45 6.60
CA PRO A 47 -40.15 4.22 7.21
C PRO A 47 -40.19 3.06 8.22
N SER A 48 -39.06 2.46 8.58
CA SER A 48 -39.00 1.32 9.52
C SER A 48 -39.20 1.71 10.98
N ALA A 49 -39.35 3.01 11.27
CA ALA A 49 -39.64 3.53 12.59
C ALA A 49 -41.00 3.03 13.10
N PRO A 50 -41.06 2.26 14.20
CA PRO A 50 -42.33 1.78 14.75
C PRO A 50 -43.15 2.96 15.26
N VAL A 51 -44.45 2.96 14.94
CA VAL A 51 -45.40 3.92 15.51
C VAL A 51 -45.46 3.68 17.01
N PHE A 52 -45.05 4.67 17.81
CA PHE A 52 -45.11 4.58 19.27
C PHE A 52 -46.39 5.23 19.80
N SER A 53 -46.87 4.75 20.95
CA SER A 53 -47.92 5.41 21.74
C SER A 53 -47.39 5.78 23.14
N GLY A 54 -47.83 6.92 23.67
CA GLY A 54 -47.41 7.46 24.97
C GLY A 54 -46.31 8.53 24.90
N GLN A 55 -45.91 9.06 26.07
CA GLN A 55 -44.84 10.05 26.17
C GLN A 55 -43.48 9.35 26.22
N ARG A 56 -42.48 9.90 25.51
CA ARG A 56 -41.07 9.53 25.64
C ARG A 56 -40.29 10.79 25.97
N ALA A 57 -39.36 10.69 26.91
CA ALA A 57 -38.45 11.76 27.27
C ALA A 57 -37.02 11.25 27.09
N PHE A 58 -36.14 12.08 26.54
CA PHE A 58 -34.71 11.83 26.50
C PHE A 58 -33.99 12.95 27.26
N GLN A 59 -32.94 12.61 27.99
CA GLN A 59 -32.13 13.60 28.71
C GLN A 59 -31.10 14.21 27.77
N ALA A 60 -31.39 15.39 27.23
CA ALA A 60 -30.49 16.13 26.34
C ALA A 60 -29.19 16.57 27.06
N GLU A 61 -29.21 16.69 28.39
CA GLU A 61 -28.06 17.11 29.19
C GLU A 61 -26.95 16.04 29.23
N ASN A 62 -27.34 14.76 29.25
CA ASN A 62 -26.40 13.63 29.40
C ASN A 62 -26.20 12.82 28.11
N LYS A 63 -27.09 12.96 27.11
CA LYS A 63 -26.99 12.28 25.82
C LYS A 63 -26.84 13.30 24.69
N LYS A 64 -25.64 13.37 24.11
CA LYS A 64 -25.34 14.25 22.97
C LYS A 64 -25.67 13.58 21.64
N PRO A 65 -26.21 14.31 20.65
CA PRO A 65 -26.27 13.84 19.28
C PRO A 65 -24.84 13.71 18.72
N THR A 66 -24.47 12.52 18.27
CA THR A 66 -23.15 12.19 17.73
C THR A 66 -23.30 11.60 16.33
N ILE A 67 -22.50 12.10 15.39
CA ILE A 67 -22.39 11.56 14.03
C ILE A 67 -21.14 10.69 13.96
N TYR A 68 -21.32 9.44 13.53
CA TYR A 68 -20.22 8.52 13.27
C TYR A 68 -20.01 8.34 11.78
N PHE A 69 -18.76 8.39 11.36
CA PHE A 69 -18.37 8.08 9.99
C PHE A 69 -17.86 6.64 9.90
N TRP A 70 -18.29 5.96 8.85
CA TRP A 70 -18.00 4.55 8.61
C TRP A 70 -17.45 4.38 7.21
N ARG A 71 -16.53 3.43 7.08
CA ARG A 71 -16.24 2.85 5.77
C ARG A 71 -17.37 1.89 5.41
N ILE A 72 -18.01 2.10 4.28
CA ILE A 72 -19.06 1.22 3.74
C ILE A 72 -18.54 0.50 2.49
N ALA A 73 -19.08 -0.68 2.22
CA ALA A 73 -18.86 -1.37 0.97
C ALA A 73 -19.90 -0.85 -0.02
N ASP A 74 -19.52 0.13 -0.84
CA ASP A 74 -20.29 0.51 -2.02
C ASP A 74 -19.55 0.03 -3.28
N ASN A 75 -20.28 0.00 -4.40
CA ASN A 75 -19.71 -0.44 -5.68
C ASN A 75 -18.69 0.56 -6.26
N GLY A 76 -18.55 1.74 -5.65
CA GLY A 76 -17.67 2.82 -6.09
C GLY A 76 -16.23 2.76 -5.55
N GLY A 77 -15.98 1.96 -4.49
CA GLY A 77 -14.68 1.93 -3.81
C GLY A 77 -14.46 3.17 -2.94
N LEU A 78 -13.23 3.33 -2.40
CA LEU A 78 -12.89 4.54 -1.64
C LEU A 78 -12.73 5.74 -2.58
N PRO A 79 -12.98 6.98 -2.11
CA PRO A 79 -12.82 8.16 -2.95
C PRO A 79 -11.34 8.31 -3.35
N PRO A 80 -11.05 8.93 -4.51
CA PRO A 80 -9.70 9.36 -4.83
C PRO A 80 -9.09 10.22 -3.71
N PRO A 81 -7.75 10.29 -3.59
CA PRO A 81 -7.10 11.18 -2.64
C PRO A 81 -7.52 12.63 -2.84
N GLY A 82 -7.73 13.35 -1.74
CA GLY A 82 -8.17 14.75 -1.78
C GLY A 82 -8.87 15.18 -0.50
N GLU A 83 -9.18 16.47 -0.45
CA GLU A 83 -10.03 17.05 0.57
C GLU A 83 -11.49 17.01 0.14
N TYR A 84 -12.34 16.49 1.02
CA TYR A 84 -13.78 16.44 0.83
C TYR A 84 -14.46 17.15 1.97
N CYS A 85 -14.92 18.38 1.72
CA CYS A 85 -15.67 19.17 2.68
C CYS A 85 -17.17 18.92 2.54
N LEU A 86 -17.77 18.53 3.66
CA LEU A 86 -19.20 18.32 3.82
C LEU A 86 -19.85 19.62 4.25
N ASN A 87 -20.63 20.17 3.33
CA ASN A 87 -21.55 21.27 3.54
C ASN A 87 -22.94 20.78 3.13
N ASP A 88 -23.43 19.77 3.83
CA ASP A 88 -24.57 18.99 3.39
C ASP A 88 -25.65 18.87 4.45
N TYR A 89 -26.87 18.72 3.95
CA TYR A 89 -28.03 18.40 4.75
C TYR A 89 -28.06 16.88 4.95
N LEU A 90 -28.04 16.44 6.21
CA LEU A 90 -27.96 15.03 6.57
C LEU A 90 -29.32 14.43 6.95
N GLY A 91 -30.33 15.25 7.21
CA GLY A 91 -31.66 14.77 7.55
C GLY A 91 -32.43 15.67 8.52
N ASP A 92 -33.72 15.38 8.63
CA ASP A 92 -34.66 16.05 9.51
C ASP A 92 -35.20 15.01 10.52
N ILE A 93 -35.37 15.41 11.78
CA ILE A 93 -36.07 14.61 12.79
C ILE A 93 -37.49 15.16 12.94
N TYR A 94 -38.48 14.27 12.85
CA TYR A 94 -39.89 14.60 13.02
C TYR A 94 -40.41 14.09 14.36
N LEU A 95 -41.22 14.90 15.04
CA LEU A 95 -41.98 14.53 16.25
C LEU A 95 -43.46 14.78 15.98
N GLY A 96 -44.26 13.71 15.94
CA GLY A 96 -45.71 13.82 15.68
C GLY A 96 -46.05 14.43 14.32
N GLY A 97 -45.22 14.20 13.29
CA GLY A 97 -45.39 14.77 11.95
C GLY A 97 -44.90 16.21 11.81
N VAL A 98 -44.43 16.84 12.88
CA VAL A 98 -43.81 18.17 12.87
C VAL A 98 -42.30 18.02 12.78
N GLN A 99 -41.65 18.74 11.87
CA GLN A 99 -40.20 18.81 11.81
C GLN A 99 -39.66 19.47 13.09
N ALA A 100 -39.00 18.69 13.94
CA ALA A 100 -38.49 19.15 15.22
C ALA A 100 -37.05 19.65 15.11
N MET A 101 -36.23 18.99 14.28
CA MET A 101 -34.82 19.33 14.12
C MET A 101 -34.36 19.13 12.69
N ARG A 102 -33.42 19.96 12.24
CA ARG A 102 -32.67 19.80 10.99
C ARG A 102 -31.21 19.58 11.32
N PHE A 103 -30.62 18.54 10.74
CA PHE A 103 -29.19 18.27 10.82
C PHE A 103 -28.53 18.65 9.50
N SER A 104 -27.69 19.67 9.57
CA SER A 104 -26.78 20.05 8.51
C SER A 104 -25.37 20.09 9.08
N VAL A 105 -24.41 19.61 8.30
CA VAL A 105 -23.00 19.75 8.61
C VAL A 105 -22.43 20.81 7.69
N SER A 106 -21.66 21.73 8.25
CA SER A 106 -20.95 22.77 7.52
C SER A 106 -19.49 22.77 7.99
N GLY A 107 -18.56 22.75 7.04
CA GLY A 107 -17.12 22.84 7.30
C GLY A 107 -16.47 21.55 7.81
N LEU A 108 -17.12 20.40 7.71
CA LEU A 108 -16.47 19.13 8.06
C LEU A 108 -15.69 18.61 6.86
N CYS A 109 -14.38 18.74 6.89
CA CYS A 109 -13.51 18.27 5.82
C CYS A 109 -12.83 16.95 6.18
N ILE A 110 -12.89 15.98 5.25
CA ILE A 110 -12.21 14.70 5.34
C ILE A 110 -11.05 14.70 4.34
N GLN A 111 -9.86 14.33 4.80
CA GLN A 111 -8.67 14.19 3.98
C GLN A 111 -8.45 12.71 3.65
N VAL A 112 -8.68 12.35 2.39
CA VAL A 112 -8.33 11.03 1.86
C VAL A 112 -6.91 11.11 1.34
N LYS A 113 -5.99 10.37 1.94
CA LYS A 113 -4.60 10.33 1.49
C LYS A 113 -4.27 9.03 0.77
N SER A 114 -3.59 9.13 -0.37
CA SER A 114 -2.93 7.98 -0.98
C SER A 114 -1.52 7.77 -0.41
N PRO A 115 -1.00 6.54 -0.54
CA PRO A 115 0.42 6.29 -0.54
C PRO A 115 1.13 7.15 -1.60
N THR A 116 2.22 7.80 -1.23
CA THR A 116 3.10 8.53 -2.15
C THR A 116 4.55 8.25 -1.77
N CYS A 117 5.47 8.31 -2.73
CA CYS A 117 6.92 8.24 -2.52
C CYS A 117 7.65 8.92 -3.68
N LYS A 118 8.83 9.48 -3.40
CA LYS A 118 9.77 9.97 -4.41
C LYS A 118 10.98 9.03 -4.49
N ILE A 119 11.33 8.56 -5.69
CA ILE A 119 12.64 7.92 -5.93
C ILE A 119 13.71 9.00 -5.91
N THR A 120 14.78 8.78 -5.15
CA THR A 120 15.88 9.77 -5.05
C THR A 120 16.65 9.86 -6.36
N ASP A 121 17.28 11.02 -6.62
CA ASP A 121 17.94 11.26 -7.92
C ASP A 121 19.12 10.30 -8.18
N ASP A 122 19.86 9.91 -7.12
CA ASP A 122 20.91 8.88 -7.16
C ASP A 122 20.38 7.46 -7.45
N SER A 123 19.09 7.22 -7.18
CA SER A 123 18.45 5.92 -7.44
C SER A 123 17.74 5.84 -8.80
N LYS A 124 17.64 6.95 -9.56
CA LYS A 124 17.03 6.94 -10.89
C LYS A 124 17.88 6.19 -11.92
N ASN A 125 19.19 6.39 -11.86
CA ASN A 125 20.16 5.76 -12.75
C ASN A 125 21.30 5.16 -11.91
N ILE A 126 21.16 3.88 -11.55
CA ILE A 126 22.13 3.19 -10.71
C ILE A 126 23.14 2.49 -11.62
N ASN A 127 24.41 2.89 -11.53
CA ASN A 127 25.51 2.18 -12.15
C ASN A 127 26.22 1.31 -11.11
N VAL A 128 26.26 -0.01 -11.34
CA VAL A 128 26.92 -0.97 -10.44
C VAL A 128 28.17 -1.51 -11.12
N PHE A 129 29.34 -1.03 -10.69
CA PHE A 129 30.60 -1.52 -11.25
C PHE A 129 30.96 -2.87 -10.63
N LEU A 130 30.69 -3.96 -11.37
CA LEU A 130 30.99 -5.33 -10.95
C LEU A 130 32.49 -5.67 -10.97
N GLY A 131 33.33 -4.78 -11.50
CA GLY A 131 34.76 -4.96 -11.57
C GLY A 131 35.24 -5.75 -12.78
N ARG A 132 36.56 -5.90 -12.87
CA ARG A 132 37.24 -6.70 -13.90
C ARG A 132 37.67 -8.02 -13.28
N HIS A 133 37.31 -9.13 -13.91
CA HIS A 133 37.59 -10.47 -13.42
C HIS A 133 38.42 -11.25 -14.43
N ASN A 134 39.37 -12.03 -13.95
CA ASN A 134 40.09 -12.97 -14.80
C ASN A 134 39.15 -14.12 -15.15
N LYS A 135 39.24 -14.66 -16.36
CA LYS A 135 38.51 -15.86 -16.78
C LYS A 135 38.71 -17.03 -15.80
N THR A 136 39.87 -17.13 -15.16
CA THR A 136 40.18 -18.17 -14.16
C THR A 136 39.35 -18.06 -12.87
N ALA A 137 38.68 -16.93 -12.62
CA ALA A 137 37.73 -16.79 -11.51
C ALA A 137 36.44 -17.59 -11.74
N PHE A 138 36.15 -17.97 -13.00
CA PHE A 138 35.00 -18.75 -13.39
C PHE A 138 35.41 -20.21 -13.59
N THR A 139 35.17 -21.04 -12.57
CA THR A 139 35.69 -22.40 -12.46
C THR A 139 34.71 -23.49 -12.93
N GLY A 140 33.56 -23.09 -13.46
CA GLY A 140 32.49 -24.00 -13.89
C GLY A 140 31.11 -23.36 -13.78
N LEU A 141 30.10 -24.07 -14.29
CA LEU A 141 28.70 -23.65 -14.19
C LEU A 141 28.34 -23.26 -12.74
N ASN A 142 27.64 -22.14 -12.60
CA ASN A 142 27.26 -21.53 -11.32
C ASN A 142 28.40 -20.97 -10.46
N SER A 143 29.64 -20.90 -10.97
CA SER A 143 30.70 -20.12 -10.32
C SER A 143 30.35 -18.63 -10.38
N THR A 144 30.61 -17.90 -9.30
CA THR A 144 30.20 -16.49 -9.18
C THR A 144 31.31 -15.60 -8.65
N THR A 145 31.26 -14.33 -9.02
CA THR A 145 32.16 -13.32 -8.44
C THR A 145 31.69 -12.85 -7.07
N ALA A 146 32.54 -12.07 -6.39
CA ALA A 146 32.13 -11.36 -5.18
C ALA A 146 30.93 -10.43 -5.47
N PRO A 147 29.89 -10.40 -4.61
CA PRO A 147 28.77 -9.48 -4.76
C PRO A 147 29.16 -8.03 -4.51
N VAL A 148 28.62 -7.12 -5.32
CA VAL A 148 28.77 -5.66 -5.18
C VAL A 148 27.44 -5.06 -4.72
N PRO A 149 27.39 -4.35 -3.57
CA PRO A 149 26.16 -3.80 -3.05
C PRO A 149 25.72 -2.54 -3.79
N PHE A 150 24.41 -2.37 -3.93
CA PHE A 150 23.76 -1.13 -4.40
C PHE A 150 22.44 -0.92 -3.66
N ASN A 151 21.87 0.29 -3.74
CA ASN A 151 20.66 0.63 -3.00
C ASN A 151 19.70 1.40 -3.90
N ILE A 152 18.41 1.14 -3.74
CA ILE A 152 17.32 1.96 -4.28
C ILE A 152 16.66 2.68 -3.11
N ASN A 153 16.74 4.01 -3.10
CA ASN A 153 16.23 4.83 -2.02
C ASN A 153 14.92 5.54 -2.43
N LEU A 154 13.93 5.47 -1.54
CA LEU A 154 12.69 6.23 -1.62
C LEU A 154 12.65 7.23 -0.47
N THR A 155 12.25 8.46 -0.75
CA THR A 155 12.12 9.55 0.22
C THR A 155 10.77 10.24 0.09
N ASN A 156 10.44 11.08 1.08
CA ASN A 156 9.20 11.84 1.14
C ASN A 156 7.96 10.94 0.98
N CYS A 157 8.00 9.76 1.59
CA CYS A 157 6.91 8.82 1.51
C CYS A 157 5.83 9.11 2.55
N GLU A 158 4.56 9.04 2.13
CA GLU A 158 3.40 9.18 3.01
C GLU A 158 2.47 7.99 2.85
N ASN A 159 1.83 7.55 3.95
CA ASN A 159 0.77 6.52 3.98
C ASN A 159 1.11 5.15 3.35
N VAL A 160 2.38 4.86 3.11
CA VAL A 160 2.85 3.58 2.59
C VAL A 160 2.74 2.49 3.67
N GLY A 161 2.05 1.40 3.34
CA GLY A 161 1.88 0.18 4.13
C GLY A 161 2.72 -0.98 3.60
N SER A 162 2.88 -1.12 2.29
CA SER A 162 3.79 -2.07 1.68
C SER A 162 4.52 -1.48 0.48
N VAL A 163 5.74 -1.97 0.24
CA VAL A 163 6.54 -1.67 -0.95
C VAL A 163 6.83 -2.97 -1.68
N PHE A 164 6.59 -2.95 -2.98
CA PHE A 164 6.83 -4.02 -3.92
C PHE A 164 7.86 -3.57 -4.95
N MET A 165 8.70 -4.52 -5.36
CA MET A 165 9.75 -4.32 -6.35
C MET A 165 9.66 -5.39 -7.43
N GLN A 166 9.92 -5.00 -8.66
CA GLN A 166 10.10 -5.90 -9.79
C GLN A 166 11.32 -5.45 -10.58
N PHE A 167 12.23 -6.37 -10.91
CA PHE A 167 13.34 -6.11 -11.82
C PHE A 167 13.02 -6.72 -13.19
N ASN A 168 12.88 -5.87 -14.19
CA ASN A 168 12.64 -6.25 -15.57
C ASN A 168 13.95 -6.26 -16.35
N ALA A 169 14.27 -7.41 -16.93
CA ALA A 169 15.47 -7.59 -17.72
C ALA A 169 15.29 -8.78 -18.67
N THR A 170 16.15 -8.84 -19.70
CA THR A 170 16.26 -10.00 -20.58
C THR A 170 16.92 -11.13 -19.82
N VAL A 171 16.20 -12.24 -19.66
CA VAL A 171 16.71 -13.45 -18.99
C VAL A 171 17.74 -14.14 -19.89
N ASP A 172 18.84 -14.63 -19.31
CA ASP A 172 19.79 -15.48 -20.02
C ASP A 172 19.14 -16.83 -20.36
N SER A 173 18.93 -17.09 -21.65
CA SER A 173 18.34 -18.34 -22.14
C SER A 173 19.20 -19.59 -21.88
N ALA A 174 20.47 -19.42 -21.50
CA ALA A 174 21.34 -20.54 -21.13
C ALA A 174 20.95 -21.17 -19.77
N VAL A 175 20.11 -20.50 -18.97
CA VAL A 175 19.60 -21.02 -17.70
C VAL A 175 18.08 -21.12 -17.71
N THR A 176 17.54 -22.17 -17.08
CA THR A 176 16.08 -22.35 -16.96
C THR A 176 15.46 -21.42 -15.93
N ALA A 177 16.25 -20.92 -14.97
CA ALA A 177 15.78 -20.06 -13.90
C ALA A 177 15.71 -18.59 -14.35
N ASN A 178 14.61 -17.91 -14.04
CA ASN A 178 14.38 -16.50 -14.36
C ASN A 178 15.12 -15.54 -13.41
N GLU A 179 16.39 -15.81 -13.09
CA GLU A 179 17.15 -15.10 -12.04
C GLU A 179 18.48 -14.55 -12.55
N VAL A 180 18.79 -14.79 -13.83
CA VAL A 180 20.04 -14.36 -14.46
C VAL A 180 19.73 -13.43 -15.61
N ILE A 181 20.30 -12.23 -15.55
CA ILE A 181 20.25 -11.22 -16.60
C ILE A 181 21.27 -11.59 -17.67
N LYS A 182 20.83 -11.60 -18.92
CA LYS A 182 21.69 -11.79 -20.08
C LYS A 182 22.69 -10.62 -20.20
N ILE A 183 23.93 -10.93 -20.52
CA ILE A 183 24.92 -9.92 -20.95
C ILE A 183 24.47 -9.31 -22.28
N ASP A 184 24.64 -8.00 -22.43
CA ASP A 184 24.27 -7.26 -23.63
C ASP A 184 25.07 -7.76 -24.84
N ASP A 185 24.40 -7.96 -25.97
CA ASP A 185 25.04 -8.47 -27.18
C ASP A 185 25.95 -7.38 -27.79
N GLN A 186 27.26 -7.61 -27.79
CA GLN A 186 28.26 -6.73 -28.41
C GLN A 186 29.31 -7.52 -29.22
N PRO A 187 29.89 -6.94 -30.28
CA PRO A 187 30.82 -7.65 -31.19
C PRO A 187 32.03 -8.31 -30.51
N GLU A 188 32.51 -7.74 -29.39
CA GLU A 188 33.59 -8.26 -28.56
C GLU A 188 33.14 -8.44 -27.09
N GLY A 189 31.86 -8.76 -26.90
CA GLY A 189 31.27 -9.02 -25.60
C GLY A 189 31.73 -10.36 -25.01
N ALA A 190 31.79 -10.43 -23.68
CA ALA A 190 32.01 -11.69 -22.99
C ALA A 190 30.79 -12.61 -23.19
N SER A 191 31.04 -13.91 -23.40
CA SER A 191 30.00 -14.93 -23.50
C SER A 191 30.12 -15.97 -22.38
N GLY A 192 29.03 -16.66 -22.08
CA GLY A 192 28.97 -17.70 -21.07
C GLY A 192 28.87 -17.19 -19.62
N LEU A 193 28.60 -15.90 -19.47
CA LEU A 193 28.33 -15.22 -18.20
C LEU A 193 26.93 -14.61 -18.23
N GLY A 194 26.39 -14.37 -17.04
CA GLY A 194 25.23 -13.53 -16.80
C GLY A 194 25.39 -12.75 -15.50
N VAL A 195 24.44 -11.87 -15.20
CA VAL A 195 24.42 -11.08 -13.96
C VAL A 195 23.24 -11.51 -13.08
N GLN A 196 23.51 -11.73 -11.79
CA GLN A 196 22.47 -11.98 -10.79
C GLN A 196 22.28 -10.76 -9.90
N ILE A 197 21.03 -10.49 -9.52
CA ILE A 197 20.67 -9.56 -8.46
C ILE A 197 20.25 -10.38 -7.23
N LEU A 198 20.79 -10.01 -6.07
CA LEU A 198 20.49 -10.61 -4.78
C LEU A 198 19.85 -9.58 -3.85
N SER A 199 18.92 -10.03 -3.02
CA SER A 199 18.37 -9.22 -1.93
C SER A 199 19.41 -8.99 -0.84
N ALA A 200 19.12 -8.09 0.11
CA ALA A 200 19.95 -7.86 1.29
C ALA A 200 20.27 -9.15 2.09
N GLY A 201 19.35 -10.12 2.09
CA GLY A 201 19.51 -11.42 2.74
C GLY A 201 20.31 -12.45 1.94
N GLY A 202 20.77 -12.09 0.73
CA GLY A 202 21.51 -12.98 -0.16
C GLY A 202 20.64 -13.94 -0.99
N SER A 203 19.31 -13.80 -0.96
CA SER A 203 18.41 -14.58 -1.82
C SER A 203 18.44 -14.02 -3.25
N LEU A 204 18.35 -14.91 -4.25
CA LEU A 204 18.22 -14.51 -5.65
C LEU A 204 16.91 -13.75 -5.88
N VAL A 205 16.97 -12.70 -6.68
CA VAL A 205 15.81 -11.90 -7.07
C VAL A 205 15.27 -12.47 -8.39
N PRO A 206 14.02 -12.95 -8.43
CA PRO A 206 13.40 -13.37 -9.67
C PRO A 206 13.14 -12.15 -10.57
N LEU A 207 13.54 -12.28 -11.82
CA LEU A 207 13.34 -11.29 -12.87
C LEU A 207 11.91 -11.37 -13.39
N ASN A 208 11.38 -10.22 -13.82
CA ASN A 208 10.04 -10.05 -14.39
C ASN A 208 8.91 -10.51 -13.45
N GLN A 209 9.17 -10.54 -12.14
CA GLN A 209 8.21 -10.90 -11.10
C GLN A 209 8.17 -9.85 -9.99
N VAL A 210 6.96 -9.58 -9.49
CA VAL A 210 6.75 -8.67 -8.36
C VAL A 210 7.07 -9.39 -7.06
N SER A 211 7.88 -8.76 -6.21
CA SER A 211 8.20 -9.23 -4.87
C SER A 211 7.90 -8.16 -3.84
N GLN A 212 7.29 -8.53 -2.71
CA GLN A 212 7.14 -7.62 -1.58
C GLN A 212 8.47 -7.49 -0.85
N VAL A 213 8.99 -6.27 -0.77
CA VAL A 213 10.32 -5.98 -0.19
C VAL A 213 10.23 -5.31 1.17
N TRP A 214 9.08 -4.72 1.47
CA TRP A 214 8.80 -4.13 2.78
C TRP A 214 7.30 -4.15 3.06
N SER A 215 6.94 -4.31 4.33
CA SER A 215 5.59 -4.06 4.83
C SER A 215 5.61 -3.62 6.29
N GLY A 216 4.69 -2.74 6.65
CA GLY A 216 4.55 -2.23 7.99
C GLY A 216 3.24 -1.50 8.20
N LYS A 217 3.13 -0.79 9.33
CA LYS A 217 2.00 0.09 9.58
C LYS A 217 2.06 1.26 8.60
N LYS A 218 0.91 1.64 8.01
CA LYS A 218 0.82 2.78 7.09
C LYS A 218 1.45 4.04 7.68
N GLY A 219 2.37 4.65 6.94
CA GLY A 219 3.06 5.87 7.36
C GLY A 219 4.04 5.70 8.52
N SER A 220 4.45 4.46 8.84
CA SER A 220 5.46 4.22 9.89
C SER A 220 6.87 4.66 9.48
N GLN A 221 7.13 4.83 8.19
CA GLN A 221 8.39 5.29 7.65
C GLN A 221 8.13 6.32 6.54
N THR A 222 9.01 7.32 6.45
CA THR A 222 9.00 8.35 5.40
C THR A 222 10.13 8.15 4.39
N ASN A 223 11.10 7.29 4.71
CA ASN A 223 12.22 6.94 3.85
C ASN A 223 12.41 5.43 3.85
N TYR A 224 12.65 4.85 2.67
CA TYR A 224 12.91 3.43 2.47
C TYR A 224 14.26 3.25 1.78
N ARG A 225 15.10 2.39 2.35
CA ARG A 225 16.37 1.96 1.74
C ARG A 225 16.26 0.50 1.36
N LEU A 226 16.20 0.22 0.06
CA LEU A 226 16.09 -1.13 -0.47
C LEU A 226 17.48 -1.58 -0.92
N SER A 227 18.13 -2.39 -0.09
CA SER A 227 19.50 -2.85 -0.33
C SER A 227 19.52 -4.12 -1.17
N TYR A 228 20.36 -4.11 -2.20
CA TYR A 228 20.58 -5.23 -3.12
C TYR A 228 22.07 -5.44 -3.36
N GLN A 229 22.41 -6.55 -4.00
CA GLN A 229 23.76 -6.85 -4.44
C GLN A 229 23.70 -7.41 -5.85
N ALA A 230 24.74 -7.19 -6.65
CA ALA A 230 24.86 -7.78 -7.98
C ALA A 230 26.20 -8.52 -8.13
N ARG A 231 26.22 -9.58 -8.93
CA ARG A 231 27.44 -10.37 -9.21
C ARG A 231 27.36 -11.04 -10.59
N TYR A 232 28.51 -11.40 -11.15
CA TYR A 232 28.55 -12.29 -12.31
C TYR A 232 28.34 -13.74 -11.90
N ILE A 233 27.73 -14.52 -12.80
CA ILE A 233 27.60 -15.99 -12.72
C ILE A 233 28.00 -16.61 -14.05
N GLN A 234 28.71 -17.74 -14.02
CA GLN A 234 28.98 -18.54 -15.21
C GLN A 234 27.75 -19.39 -15.58
N THR A 235 27.19 -19.14 -16.77
CA THR A 235 25.98 -19.81 -17.27
C THR A 235 26.27 -20.87 -18.33
N GLN A 236 27.45 -20.85 -18.94
CA GLN A 236 27.86 -21.85 -19.94
C GLN A 236 29.22 -22.51 -19.61
N PRO A 237 29.52 -23.70 -20.15
CA PRO A 237 30.78 -24.40 -19.88
C PRO A 237 32.03 -23.60 -20.29
N ALA A 238 31.92 -22.77 -21.33
CA ALA A 238 33.00 -21.94 -21.83
C ALA A 238 32.68 -20.45 -21.62
N VAL A 239 33.62 -19.73 -21.01
CA VAL A 239 33.59 -18.26 -20.87
C VAL A 239 34.57 -17.63 -21.86
N THR A 240 34.20 -16.56 -22.54
CA THR A 240 35.11 -15.75 -23.36
C THR A 240 35.39 -14.42 -22.68
N ALA A 241 36.54 -13.82 -23.00
CA ALA A 241 36.87 -12.49 -22.52
C ALA A 241 36.16 -11.44 -23.41
N GLY A 242 35.76 -10.33 -22.79
CA GLY A 242 35.09 -9.24 -23.47
C GLY A 242 34.40 -8.31 -22.46
N GLU A 243 33.69 -7.30 -22.97
CA GLU A 243 32.84 -6.47 -22.13
C GLU A 243 31.60 -7.25 -21.67
N ALA A 244 31.23 -7.09 -20.40
CA ALA A 244 30.14 -7.86 -19.77
C ALA A 244 29.09 -6.92 -19.16
N ASN A 245 28.59 -5.99 -19.96
CA ASN A 245 27.56 -5.05 -19.53
C ASN A 245 26.19 -5.73 -19.52
N ALA A 246 25.32 -5.31 -18.61
CA ALA A 246 23.94 -5.77 -18.53
C ALA A 246 23.05 -4.65 -18.00
N SER A 247 21.79 -4.65 -18.40
CA SER A 247 20.82 -3.64 -17.99
C SER A 247 19.55 -4.27 -17.40
N ALA A 248 18.98 -3.59 -16.41
CA ALA A 248 17.70 -3.95 -15.81
C ALA A 248 16.92 -2.69 -15.45
N THR A 249 15.61 -2.73 -15.64
CA THR A 249 14.68 -1.68 -15.22
C THR A 249 13.95 -2.14 -13.98
N PHE A 250 14.05 -1.40 -12.88
CA PHE A 250 13.28 -1.69 -11.68
C PHE A 250 11.95 -0.93 -11.69
N VAL A 251 10.90 -1.55 -11.16
CA VAL A 251 9.57 -0.97 -10.97
C VAL A 251 9.21 -1.04 -9.50
N VAL A 252 8.91 0.12 -8.91
CA VAL A 252 8.47 0.24 -7.52
C VAL A 252 6.98 0.45 -7.49
N THR A 253 6.26 -0.38 -6.72
CA THR A 253 4.83 -0.21 -6.45
C THR A 253 4.61 -0.14 -4.94
N TYR A 254 3.69 0.69 -4.48
CA TYR A 254 3.40 0.88 -3.05
C TYR A 254 1.89 1.07 -2.80
N ASN A 255 1.40 0.67 -1.61
CA ASN A 255 -0.02 0.73 -1.23
C ASN A 255 -0.27 1.12 0.24
#